data_AF-A0AAD3AQW1-F1
#
_entry.id   AF-A0AAD3AQW1-F1
#
_cell.length_a   1.000
_cell.length_b   1.000
_cell.length_c   1.000
_cell.angle_alpha   90.00
_cell.angle_beta   90.00
_cell.angle_gamma   90.00
#
_symmetry.space_group_name_H-M   'P 1'
#
loop_
_entity.id
_entity.type
_entity.pdbx_description
1 polymer ?
#
loop_
_entity_poly.entity_id
_entity_poly.type
_entity_poly.pdbx_seq_one_letter_code
_entity_poly.pdbx_strand_id
1 'polypeptide(L)'
;MSFVQATPEFVAAAATDLARIGSTISSANTAALGPTSGVLAPGADEVSASIAALFDAHSQVYQALSAQAAAFHSQFVQLMNGGALQYAVTEAANTTPLQSAAGPASVAAQLPAVSGAVGGSAPTAP
;
A
#
# COMPACT_ATOMS: atom_id res chain seq x y z
N MET A 1 -9.27 3.06 -22.44
CA MET A 1 -9.44 3.46 -21.03
C MET A 1 -8.57 2.53 -20.19
N SER A 2 -7.72 3.07 -19.33
CA SER A 2 -6.96 2.26 -18.36
C SER A 2 -7.83 2.06 -17.11
N PHE A 3 -7.97 0.83 -16.65
CA PHE A 3 -8.63 0.54 -15.37
C PHE A 3 -7.58 0.48 -14.28
N VAL A 4 -7.84 1.11 -13.13
CA VAL A 4 -7.00 0.99 -11.94
C VAL A 4 -7.64 -0.05 -11.03
N GLN A 5 -6.91 -1.13 -10.74
CA GLN A 5 -7.32 -2.17 -9.80
C GLN A 5 -6.43 -2.05 -8.55
N ALA A 6 -7.05 -1.87 -7.38
CA ALA A 6 -6.38 -1.91 -6.09
C ALA A 6 -6.84 -3.15 -5.34
N THR A 7 -5.89 -3.93 -4.81
CA THR A 7 -6.12 -5.13 -3.98
C THR A 7 -5.69 -4.79 -2.56
N PRO A 8 -6.62 -4.40 -1.68
CA PRO A 8 -6.33 -3.90 -0.33
C PRO A 8 -5.41 -4.83 0.48
N GLU A 9 -5.57 -6.14 0.32
CA GLU A 9 -4.79 -7.18 0.97
C GLU A 9 -3.30 -7.13 0.62
N PHE A 10 -2.95 -6.86 -0.64
CA PHE A 10 -1.54 -6.72 -1.03
C PHE A 10 -0.95 -5.40 -0.54
N VAL A 11 -1.73 -4.33 -0.49
CA VAL A 11 -1.28 -3.05 0.07
C VAL A 11 -1.00 -3.17 1.57
N ALA A 12 -1.88 -3.86 2.32
CA ALA A 12 -1.68 -4.11 3.75
C ALA A 12 -0.47 -5.03 4.03
N ALA A 13 -0.28 -6.07 3.21
CA ALA A 13 0.88 -6.94 3.28
C ALA A 13 2.19 -6.16 3.04
N ALA A 14 2.23 -5.34 1.98
CA ALA A 14 3.37 -4.49 1.68
C ALA A 14 3.66 -3.48 2.80
N ALA A 15 2.63 -2.89 3.40
CA ALA A 15 2.79 -2.00 4.55
C ALA A 15 3.40 -2.72 5.77
N THR A 16 3.04 -3.99 5.99
CA THR A 16 3.63 -4.83 7.05
C THR A 16 5.10 -5.12 6.79
N ASP A 17 5.47 -5.46 5.55
CA ASP A 17 6.87 -5.70 5.20
C ASP A 17 7.71 -4.43 5.30
N LEU A 18 7.17 -3.29 4.86
CA LEU A 18 7.81 -1.99 5.06
C LEU A 18 8.00 -1.66 6.54
N ALA A 19 7.04 -1.97 7.41
CA ALA A 19 7.21 -1.78 8.85
C ALA A 19 8.40 -2.59 9.41
N ARG A 20 8.58 -3.85 8.95
CA ARG A 20 9.72 -4.69 9.32
C ARG A 20 11.05 -4.13 8.81
N ILE A 21 11.08 -3.63 7.58
CA ILE A 21 12.26 -2.97 6.99
C ILE A 21 12.62 -1.73 7.82
N GLY A 22 11.64 -0.88 8.12
CA GLY A 22 11.84 0.31 8.95
C GLY A 22 12.41 -0.01 10.34
N SER A 23 11.90 -1.07 10.97
CA SER A 23 12.44 -1.56 12.25
C SER A 23 13.90 -2.03 12.14
N THR A 24 14.21 -2.80 11.09
CA THR A 24 15.59 -3.26 10.83
C THR A 24 16.55 -2.09 10.62
N ILE A 25 16.16 -1.10 9.82
CA ILE A 25 16.96 0.09 9.55
C ILE A 25 17.17 0.91 10.82
N SER A 26 16.11 1.11 11.62
CA SER A 26 16.22 1.84 12.89
C SER A 26 17.19 1.16 13.84
N SER A 27 17.14 -0.18 13.94
CA SER A 27 18.07 -0.95 14.77
C SER A 27 19.51 -0.81 14.28
N ALA A 28 19.72 -0.84 12.95
CA ALA A 28 21.04 -0.66 12.36
C ALA A 28 21.60 0.74 12.65
N ASN A 29 20.77 1.79 12.51
CA ASN A 29 21.16 3.16 12.82
C ASN A 29 21.55 3.34 14.30
N THR A 30 20.79 2.72 15.21
CA THR A 30 21.13 2.73 16.64
C THR A 30 22.44 1.97 16.91
N ALA A 31 22.67 0.83 16.28
CA ALA A 31 23.92 0.09 16.43
C ALA A 31 25.13 0.86 15.87
N ALA A 32 24.93 1.68 14.82
CA ALA A 32 25.97 2.48 14.19
C ALA A 32 26.40 3.72 15.00
N LEU A 33 25.60 4.19 15.97
CA LEU A 33 25.90 5.38 16.79
C LEU A 33 27.29 5.29 17.43
N GLY A 34 27.49 4.28 18.28
CA GLY A 34 28.73 4.10 19.04
C GLY A 34 30.00 4.08 18.18
N PRO A 35 30.11 3.21 17.16
CA PRO A 35 31.31 3.13 16.34
C PRO A 35 31.56 4.35 15.44
N THR A 36 30.56 5.23 15.23
CA THR A 36 30.71 6.41 14.35
C THR A 36 30.85 7.73 15.10
N SER A 37 30.38 7.83 16.35
CA SER A 37 30.44 9.05 17.19
C SER A 37 31.51 9.01 18.29
N GLY A 38 32.38 8.01 18.26
CA GLY A 38 33.41 7.77 19.26
C GLY A 38 34.73 7.37 18.62
N VAL A 39 34.99 7.87 17.41
CA VAL A 39 36.21 7.53 16.67
C VAL A 39 37.40 8.16 17.39
N LEU A 40 38.32 7.32 17.86
CA LEU A 40 39.53 7.79 18.52
C LEU A 40 40.50 8.38 17.50
N ALA A 41 41.14 9.49 17.86
CA ALA A 41 42.22 10.07 17.07
C ALA A 41 43.37 9.05 16.93
N PRO A 42 43.84 8.74 15.71
CA PRO A 42 44.90 7.75 15.49
C PRO A 42 46.28 8.23 15.99
N GLY A 43 46.45 9.53 16.19
CA GLY A 43 47.66 10.16 16.71
C GLY A 43 47.34 11.33 17.66
N ALA A 44 48.35 11.83 18.35
CA ALA A 44 48.25 12.95 19.28
C ALA A 44 48.29 14.33 18.59
N ASP A 45 48.41 14.36 17.26
CA ASP A 45 48.47 15.58 16.48
C ASP A 45 47.08 16.21 16.26
N GLU A 46 47.08 17.50 15.98
CA GLU A 46 45.86 18.29 15.79
C GLU A 46 45.05 17.83 14.57
N VAL A 47 45.70 17.28 13.53
CA VAL A 47 45.00 16.78 12.33
C VAL A 47 44.20 15.53 12.69
N SER A 48 44.81 14.57 13.38
CA SER A 48 44.14 13.38 13.92
C SER A 48 42.96 13.74 14.83
N ALA A 49 43.13 14.71 15.72
CA ALA A 49 42.05 15.20 16.58
C ALA A 49 40.91 15.85 15.76
N SER A 50 41.24 16.65 14.75
CA SER A 50 40.24 17.29 13.88
C SER A 50 39.43 16.28 13.06
N ILE A 51 40.07 15.20 12.59
CA ILE A 51 39.40 14.12 11.85
C ILE A 51 38.44 13.36 12.76
N ALA A 52 38.86 13.03 13.99
CA ALA A 52 37.97 12.42 15.00
C ALA A 52 36.73 13.30 15.26
N ALA A 53 36.93 14.60 15.49
CA ALA A 53 35.84 15.55 15.69
C ALA A 53 34.91 15.68 14.48
N LEU A 54 35.43 15.54 13.25
CA LEU A 54 34.62 15.52 12.03
C LEU A 54 33.69 14.29 11.99
N PHE A 55 34.19 13.10 12.35
CA PHE A 55 33.35 11.90 12.43
C PHE A 55 32.25 12.05 13.47
N ASP A 56 32.57 12.61 14.64
CA ASP A 56 31.58 12.87 15.68
C ASP A 56 30.50 13.83 15.20
N ALA A 57 30.88 14.96 14.59
CA ALA A 57 29.93 15.90 14.03
C ALA A 57 29.06 15.28 12.92
N HIS A 58 29.66 14.49 12.03
CA HIS A 58 28.94 13.79 10.98
C HIS A 58 27.93 12.78 11.53
N SER A 59 28.33 12.00 12.54
CA SER A 59 27.47 11.01 13.18
C SER A 59 26.23 11.66 13.81
N GLN A 60 26.37 12.81 14.46
CA GLN A 60 25.25 13.53 15.07
C GLN A 60 24.23 13.98 14.01
N VAL A 61 24.71 14.55 12.90
CA VAL A 61 23.86 14.95 11.78
C VAL A 61 23.18 13.73 11.15
N TYR A 62 23.92 12.65 10.92
CA TYR A 62 23.39 11.40 10.37
C TYR A 62 22.27 10.83 11.25
N GLN A 63 22.43 10.86 12.57
CA GLN A 63 21.45 10.32 13.51
C GLN A 63 20.19 11.19 13.58
N ALA A 64 20.34 12.51 13.55
CA ALA A 64 19.20 13.42 13.46
C ALA A 64 18.39 13.19 12.17
N LEU A 65 19.07 13.06 11.03
CA LEU A 65 18.42 12.78 9.75
C LEU A 65 17.76 11.39 9.75
N SER A 66 18.42 10.39 10.32
CA SER A 66 17.90 9.03 10.44
C SER A 66 16.61 8.98 11.26
N ALA A 67 16.53 9.75 12.34
CA ALA A 67 15.31 9.89 13.13
C ALA A 67 14.17 10.53 12.32
N GLN A 68 14.46 11.57 11.53
CA GLN A 68 13.48 12.19 10.65
C GLN A 68 12.98 11.22 9.57
N ALA A 69 13.89 10.44 8.96
CA ALA A 69 13.54 9.42 7.98
C ALA A 69 12.66 8.31 8.59
N ALA A 70 12.96 7.87 9.81
CA ALA A 70 12.15 6.87 10.52
C ALA A 70 10.72 7.38 10.81
N ALA A 71 10.57 8.66 11.17
CA ALA A 71 9.27 9.28 11.38
C ALA A 71 8.46 9.34 10.08
N PHE A 72 9.08 9.79 8.99
CA PHE A 72 8.46 9.80 7.66
C PHE A 72 8.03 8.40 7.22
N HIS A 73 8.91 7.41 7.35
CA HIS A 73 8.62 6.01 7.00
C HIS A 73 7.42 5.47 7.78
N SER A 74 7.33 5.78 9.07
CA SER A 74 6.21 5.38 9.92
C SER A 74 4.89 6.00 9.45
N GLN A 75 4.90 7.28 9.09
CA GLN A 75 3.72 7.96 8.52
C GLN A 75 3.32 7.36 7.17
N PHE A 76 4.29 7.01 6.32
CA PHE A 76 4.04 6.36 5.04
C PHE A 76 3.36 5.00 5.21
N VAL A 77 3.85 4.16 6.12
CA VAL A 77 3.24 2.87 6.45
C VAL A 77 1.82 3.04 6.99
N GLN A 78 1.59 4.03 7.85
CA GLN A 78 0.24 4.35 8.36
C GLN A 78 -0.70 4.78 7.22
N LEU A 79 -0.22 5.61 6.29
CA LEU A 79 -0.98 6.05 5.13
C LEU A 79 -1.34 4.88 4.21
N MET A 80 -0.42 3.94 3.96
CA MET A 80 -0.70 2.74 3.17
C MET A 80 -1.80 1.87 3.80
N ASN A 81 -1.71 1.63 5.12
CA ASN A 81 -2.73 0.88 5.84
C ASN A 81 -4.09 1.59 5.79
N GLY A 82 -4.11 2.91 6.03
CA GLY A 82 -5.32 3.72 5.91
C GLY A 82 -5.91 3.63 4.51
N GLY A 83 -5.10 3.80 3.46
CA GLY A 83 -5.55 3.68 2.07
C GLY A 83 -6.15 2.31 1.75
N ALA A 84 -5.50 1.23 2.17
CA ALA A 84 -6.02 -0.14 2.00
C ALA A 84 -7.40 -0.30 2.65
N LEU A 85 -7.57 0.18 3.88
CA LEU A 85 -8.86 0.15 4.57
C LEU A 85 -9.93 0.95 3.82
N GLN A 86 -9.60 2.13 3.29
CA GLN A 86 -10.56 2.93 2.54
C GLN A 86 -11.03 2.26 1.26
N TYR A 87 -10.13 1.58 0.53
CA TYR A 87 -10.53 0.77 -0.63
C TYR A 87 -11.45 -0.37 -0.22
N ALA A 88 -11.08 -1.15 0.81
CA ALA A 88 -11.89 -2.27 1.28
C ALA A 88 -13.29 -1.84 1.76
N VAL A 89 -13.38 -0.74 2.51
CA VAL A 89 -14.67 -0.18 2.96
C VAL A 89 -15.51 0.30 1.78
N THR A 90 -14.89 0.91 0.77
CA THR A 90 -15.59 1.37 -0.45
C THR A 90 -16.16 0.18 -1.23
N GLU A 91 -15.40 -0.90 -1.39
CA GLU A 91 -15.87 -2.13 -2.05
C GLU A 91 -17.06 -2.74 -1.29
N ALA A 92 -16.98 -2.81 0.04
CA ALA A 92 -18.07 -3.30 0.90
C ALA A 92 -19.33 -2.41 0.83
N ALA A 93 -19.17 -1.08 0.82
CA ALA A 93 -20.27 -0.14 0.72
C ALA A 93 -21.01 -0.24 -0.64
N ASN A 94 -20.27 -0.50 -1.72
CA ASN A 94 -20.83 -0.62 -3.06
C ASN A 94 -21.45 -1.99 -3.35
N THR A 95 -21.20 -3.02 -2.54
CA THR A 95 -21.69 -4.37 -2.80
C THR A 95 -23.23 -4.46 -2.76
N THR A 96 -23.86 -3.87 -1.74
CA THR A 96 -25.33 -3.93 -1.56
C THR A 96 -26.11 -3.16 -2.64
N PRO A 97 -25.75 -1.91 -3.01
CA PRO A 97 -26.39 -1.21 -4.13
C PRO A 97 -26.23 -1.93 -5.48
N LEU A 98 -25.08 -2.58 -5.72
CA LEU A 98 -24.86 -3.34 -6.96
C LEU A 98 -25.73 -4.60 -7.03
N GLN A 99 -25.91 -5.30 -5.90
CA GLN A 99 -26.82 -6.44 -5.81
C GLN A 99 -28.28 -6.04 -6.05
N SER A 100 -28.72 -4.91 -5.46
CA SER A 100 -30.09 -4.42 -5.64
C SER A 100 -30.36 -3.93 -7.07
N ALA A 101 -29.36 -3.32 -7.73
CA ALA A 101 -29.45 -2.94 -9.14
C ALA A 101 -29.52 -4.14 -10.10
N ALA A 102 -28.88 -5.28 -9.75
CA ALA A 102 -28.92 -6.51 -10.55
C ALA A 102 -30.24 -7.31 -10.38
N GLY A 103 -31.01 -7.05 -9.32
CA GLY A 103 -32.26 -7.74 -9.01
C GLY A 103 -33.35 -7.63 -10.10
N PRO A 104 -33.78 -6.44 -10.54
CA PRO A 104 -34.84 -6.32 -11.55
C PRO A 104 -34.42 -6.79 -12.96
N ALA A 105 -33.12 -6.73 -13.29
CA ALA A 105 -32.62 -7.21 -14.58
C ALA A 105 -32.57 -8.75 -14.69
N SER A 106 -32.35 -9.45 -13.58
CA SER A 106 -32.29 -10.92 -13.55
C SER A 106 -33.67 -11.58 -13.56
N VAL A 107 -34.69 -10.96 -12.94
CA VAL A 107 -36.09 -11.46 -12.97
C VAL A 107 -36.68 -11.36 -14.38
N ALA A 108 -36.38 -10.30 -15.14
CA ALA A 108 -36.84 -10.15 -16.53
C ALA A 108 -36.22 -11.19 -17.49
N ALA A 109 -35.00 -11.67 -17.19
CA ALA A 109 -34.32 -12.70 -17.97
C ALA A 109 -34.79 -14.13 -17.67
N GLN A 110 -35.59 -14.33 -16.61
CA GLN A 110 -36.10 -15.65 -16.18
C GLN A 110 -37.56 -15.92 -16.55
N LEU A 111 -38.23 -15.02 -17.28
CA LEU A 111 -39.55 -15.30 -17.84
C LEU A 111 -39.44 -16.44 -18.88
N PRO A 112 -40.18 -17.56 -18.72
CA PRO A 112 -40.09 -18.67 -19.65
C PRO A 112 -40.64 -18.24 -21.01
N ALA A 113 -39.90 -18.56 -22.08
CA ALA A 113 -40.34 -18.38 -23.46
C ALA A 113 -41.62 -19.20 -23.68
N VAL A 114 -42.78 -18.55 -23.59
CA VAL A 114 -44.06 -19.14 -23.96
C VAL A 114 -43.99 -19.46 -25.46
N SER A 115 -43.80 -20.73 -25.77
CA SER A 115 -43.83 -21.26 -27.12
C SER A 115 -45.28 -21.22 -27.61
N GLY A 116 -45.63 -20.14 -28.33
CA GLY A 116 -46.96 -19.89 -28.85
C GLY A 116 -47.04 -20.04 -30.37
N ALA A 117 -47.61 -21.18 -30.80
CA ALA A 117 -48.37 -21.41 -32.03
C ALA A 117 -47.66 -21.24 -33.40
N VAL A 118 -47.26 -22.40 -33.92
CA VAL A 118 -47.07 -22.71 -35.35
C VAL A 118 -48.23 -22.19 -36.22
N GLY A 119 -47.86 -21.56 -37.34
CA GLY A 119 -48.78 -21.01 -38.33
C GLY A 119 -49.55 -22.10 -39.09
N GLY A 120 -50.86 -21.90 -39.20
CA GLY A 120 -51.71 -22.58 -40.18
C GLY A 120 -51.61 -21.88 -41.52
N SER A 121 -51.04 -22.56 -42.51
CA SER A 121 -51.00 -22.14 -43.91
C SER A 121 -52.39 -22.22 -44.55
N ALA A 122 -52.79 -21.15 -45.23
CA ALA A 122 -53.94 -21.12 -46.12
C ALA A 122 -53.62 -21.87 -47.44
N PRO A 123 -54.63 -22.47 -48.10
CA PRO A 123 -54.58 -22.66 -49.54
C PRO A 123 -55.60 -21.80 -50.28
N THR A 124 -55.16 -21.43 -51.48
CA THR A 124 -55.73 -20.56 -52.52
C THR A 124 -57.07 -21.03 -53.11
N ALA A 125 -57.93 -20.06 -53.45
CA ALA A 125 -59.07 -20.16 -54.36
C ALA A 125 -58.61 -20.14 -55.84
N PRO A 126 -59.47 -20.40 -56.85
CA PRO A 126 -60.91 -20.68 -56.84
C PRO A 126 -61.32 -22.14 -57.09
#